data_AF-A0AAU2XFB1-F1
#
_entry.id   AF-A0AAU2XFB1-F1
#
_cell.length_a   1.000
_cell.length_b   1.000
_cell.length_c   1.000
_cell.angle_alpha   90.00
_cell.angle_beta   90.00
_cell.angle_gamma   90.00
#
_symmetry.space_group_name_H-M   'P 1'
#
loop_
_entity.id
_entity.type
_entity.pdbx_description
1 polymer ?
#
loop_
_entity_poly.entity_id
_entity_poly.type
_entity_poly.pdbx_seq_one_letter_code
_entity_poly.pdbx_strand_id
1 'polypeptide(L)'
;MAPDERRWSTSPLDIPAVRRPRRRTGPTTEDWIITMGAVLPEAKGGVFEVPCRALPDPDVFFETAPESVELARAVCAPCPLRTACFEGARQRGEPCGVWGGEQFDNGRVIRKAGRRRRRRLAA
;
A
#
# COMPACT_ATOMS: atom_id res chain seq x y z
N MET A 1 6.14 41.27 32.63
CA MET A 1 7.53 41.46 32.15
C MET A 1 8.26 40.15 32.42
N ALA A 2 8.55 39.39 31.35
CA ALA A 2 9.26 38.10 31.22
C ALA A 2 8.66 36.83 31.91
N PRO A 3 8.63 35.66 31.23
CA PRO A 3 8.04 34.42 31.74
C PRO A 3 9.05 33.51 32.46
N ASP A 4 8.54 32.61 33.30
CA ASP A 4 9.25 31.59 34.08
C ASP A 4 9.54 30.34 33.22
N GLU A 5 10.80 30.14 32.84
CA GLU A 5 11.25 29.09 31.91
C GLU A 5 12.29 28.12 32.52
N ARG A 6 12.30 27.88 33.84
CA ARG A 6 13.38 27.06 34.47
C ARG A 6 12.91 25.83 35.23
N ARG A 7 12.05 25.00 34.61
CA ARG A 7 11.65 23.67 35.15
C ARG A 7 12.25 22.45 34.44
N TRP A 8 13.22 22.61 33.54
CA TRP A 8 13.89 21.47 32.90
C TRP A 8 15.38 21.41 33.28
N SER A 9 15.68 21.28 34.58
CA SER A 9 17.01 20.82 35.01
C SER A 9 17.06 19.29 34.91
N THR A 10 17.47 18.77 33.75
CA THR A 10 17.98 17.40 33.65
C THR A 10 19.50 17.46 33.63
N SER A 11 20.08 17.29 34.82
CA SER A 11 21.52 17.25 35.06
C SER A 11 22.20 16.16 34.20
N PRO A 12 23.27 16.44 33.41
CA PRO A 12 23.79 15.51 32.40
C PRO A 12 24.74 14.41 32.88
N LEU A 13 25.02 14.25 34.18
CA LEU A 13 26.26 13.60 34.62
C LEU A 13 26.17 12.24 35.32
N ASP A 14 25.06 11.50 35.27
CA ASP A 14 25.01 10.14 35.82
C ASP A 14 24.24 9.15 34.92
N ILE A 15 24.82 8.81 33.77
CA ILE A 15 24.38 7.63 33.00
C ILE A 15 25.54 6.63 32.96
N PRO A 16 25.46 5.46 33.62
CA PRO A 16 26.50 4.45 33.52
C PRO A 16 26.59 3.89 32.10
N ALA A 17 27.82 3.69 31.63
CA ALA A 17 28.12 3.23 30.27
C ALA A 17 27.54 1.82 30.02
N VAL A 18 26.42 1.76 29.29
CA VAL A 18 25.89 0.49 28.79
C VAL A 18 26.84 -0.06 27.71
N ARG A 19 27.46 -1.22 27.95
CA ARG A 19 28.26 -1.91 26.95
C ARG A 19 27.35 -2.35 25.79
N ARG A 20 27.47 -1.68 24.65
CA ARG A 20 26.77 -2.05 23.41
C ARG A 20 27.32 -3.39 22.90
N PRO A 21 26.48 -4.36 22.51
CA PRO A 21 26.97 -5.56 21.84
C PRO A 21 27.59 -5.19 20.48
N ARG A 22 28.68 -5.88 20.11
CA ARG A 22 29.31 -5.75 18.79
C ARG A 22 28.30 -6.16 17.73
N ARG A 23 27.97 -5.24 16.82
CA ARG A 23 27.17 -5.54 15.62
C ARG A 23 27.95 -6.56 14.78
N ARG A 24 27.36 -7.72 14.51
CA ARG A 24 27.74 -8.53 13.35
C ARG A 24 27.32 -7.73 12.12
N THR A 25 28.28 -7.15 11.41
CA THR A 25 28.05 -6.55 10.09
C THR A 25 27.73 -7.68 9.12
N GLY A 26 26.47 -7.78 8.70
CA GLY A 26 26.14 -8.49 7.47
C GLY A 26 26.74 -7.75 6.27
N PRO A 27 26.91 -8.43 5.12
CA PRO A 27 27.51 -7.84 3.92
C PRO A 27 26.74 -6.58 3.49
N THR A 28 27.48 -5.51 3.17
CA THR A 28 26.93 -4.26 2.66
C THR A 28 26.40 -4.44 1.24
N THR A 29 25.65 -3.48 0.71
CA THR A 29 25.13 -3.52 -0.67
C THR A 29 26.24 -3.75 -1.71
N GLU A 30 27.48 -3.28 -1.47
CA GLU A 30 28.65 -3.55 -2.33
C GLU A 30 29.05 -5.03 -2.39
N ASP A 31 28.88 -5.79 -1.30
CA ASP A 31 29.24 -7.22 -1.22
C ASP A 31 28.31 -8.12 -2.07
N TRP A 32 27.05 -7.69 -2.30
CA TRP A 32 26.10 -8.42 -3.14
C TRP A 32 26.44 -8.32 -4.64
N ILE A 33 27.14 -7.26 -5.05
CA ILE A 33 27.45 -6.96 -6.46
C ILE A 33 28.60 -7.85 -7.01
N ILE A 34 29.56 -8.22 -6.16
CA ILE A 34 30.80 -8.92 -6.59
C ILE A 34 30.59 -10.45 -6.67
N THR A 35 29.71 -11.02 -5.85
CA THR A 35 29.50 -12.48 -5.77
C THR A 35 28.48 -12.99 -6.81
N MET A 36 27.49 -12.16 -7.19
CA MET A 36 26.46 -12.49 -8.19
C MET A 36 26.76 -11.76 -9.50
N GLY A 37 27.84 -12.19 -10.17
CA GLY A 37 28.35 -11.61 -11.41
C GLY A 37 27.30 -10.98 -12.31
N ALA A 38 27.47 -9.68 -12.55
CA ALA A 38 26.95 -8.89 -13.67
C ALA A 38 25.78 -9.50 -14.46
N VAL A 39 24.58 -9.38 -13.92
CA VAL A 39 23.39 -9.21 -14.74
C VAL A 39 22.58 -8.11 -14.06
N LEU A 40 22.72 -6.87 -14.54
CA LEU A 40 21.59 -5.94 -14.45
C LEU A 40 20.47 -6.67 -15.18
N PRO A 41 19.35 -7.08 -14.53
CA PRO A 41 18.22 -7.52 -15.30
C PRO A 41 17.79 -6.28 -16.08
N GLU A 42 18.12 -6.26 -17.37
CA GLU A 42 17.38 -5.45 -18.32
C GLU A 42 15.92 -5.76 -18.01
N ALA A 43 15.23 -4.80 -17.40
CA ALA A 43 13.83 -4.90 -17.16
C ALA A 43 13.19 -4.97 -18.54
N LYS A 44 13.07 -6.18 -19.09
CA LYS A 44 12.29 -6.45 -20.28
C LYS A 44 10.90 -6.03 -19.90
N GLY A 45 10.55 -4.80 -20.27
CA GLY A 45 9.20 -4.28 -20.19
C GLY A 45 8.35 -5.15 -21.09
N GLY A 46 7.85 -6.26 -20.54
CA GLY A 46 6.83 -7.05 -21.19
C GLY A 46 5.65 -6.13 -21.48
N VAL A 47 5.16 -6.17 -22.71
CA VAL A 47 3.85 -5.62 -23.04
C VAL A 47 2.80 -6.50 -22.36
N PHE A 48 2.62 -6.28 -21.06
CA PHE A 48 1.55 -6.92 -20.32
C PHE A 48 0.23 -6.29 -20.75
N GLU A 49 -0.76 -7.11 -21.07
CA GLU A 49 -2.11 -6.62 -21.30
C GLU A 49 -2.65 -5.99 -20.01
N VAL A 50 -3.20 -4.78 -20.14
CA VAL A 50 -3.80 -4.03 -19.04
C VAL A 50 -5.30 -3.89 -19.34
N PRO A 51 -6.14 -4.85 -18.92
CA PRO A 51 -7.53 -4.96 -19.39
C PRO A 51 -8.36 -3.70 -19.15
N CYS A 52 -8.14 -3.00 -18.03
CA CYS A 52 -8.85 -1.77 -17.71
C CYS A 52 -8.59 -0.62 -18.70
N ARG A 53 -7.47 -0.63 -19.43
CA ARG A 53 -7.16 0.35 -20.48
C ARG A 53 -7.69 -0.06 -21.85
N ALA A 54 -8.06 -1.33 -22.03
CA ALA A 54 -8.60 -1.85 -23.29
C ALA A 54 -10.14 -1.75 -23.36
N LEU A 55 -10.79 -1.39 -22.25
CA LEU A 55 -12.24 -1.21 -22.23
C LEU A 55 -12.67 0.03 -23.02
N PRO A 56 -13.78 -0.03 -23.77
CA PRO A 56 -14.35 1.14 -24.44
C PRO A 56 -14.81 2.22 -23.47
N ASP A 57 -15.31 1.80 -22.30
CA ASP A 57 -15.83 2.69 -21.27
C ASP A 57 -15.02 2.53 -19.97
N PRO A 58 -14.14 3.50 -19.65
CA PRO A 58 -13.37 3.50 -18.42
C PRO A 58 -14.17 4.01 -17.21
N ASP A 59 -15.33 4.64 -17.40
CA ASP A 59 -16.09 5.28 -16.31
C ASP A 59 -16.67 4.25 -15.33
N VAL A 60 -16.88 3.02 -15.80
CA VAL A 60 -17.29 1.86 -14.98
C VAL A 60 -16.41 1.64 -13.74
N PHE A 61 -15.13 2.05 -13.79
CA PHE A 61 -14.20 1.91 -12.65
C PHE A 61 -14.48 2.93 -11.53
N PHE A 62 -15.19 4.01 -11.80
CA PHE A 62 -15.48 5.08 -10.85
C PHE A 62 -16.93 5.06 -10.35
N GLU A 63 -17.79 4.26 -10.98
CA GLU A 63 -19.16 4.06 -10.53
C GLU A 63 -19.25 3.39 -9.15
N THR A 64 -20.28 3.75 -8.39
CA THR A 64 -20.55 3.22 -7.06
C THR A 64 -21.65 2.15 -7.06
N ALA A 65 -22.32 1.95 -8.20
CA ALA A 65 -23.34 0.93 -8.38
C ALA A 65 -22.73 -0.47 -8.15
N PRO A 66 -23.36 -1.34 -7.34
CA PRO A 66 -22.80 -2.64 -7.01
C PRO A 66 -22.44 -3.50 -8.23
N GLU A 67 -23.26 -3.46 -9.28
CA GLU A 67 -23.04 -4.16 -10.54
C GLU A 67 -21.79 -3.65 -11.28
N SER A 68 -21.59 -2.34 -11.34
CA SER A 68 -20.44 -1.71 -12.01
C SER A 68 -19.15 -1.98 -11.24
N VAL A 69 -19.20 -1.93 -9.90
CA VAL A 69 -18.07 -2.30 -9.04
C VAL A 69 -17.69 -3.77 -9.23
N GLU A 70 -18.66 -4.67 -9.31
CA GLU A 70 -18.40 -6.10 -9.55
C GLU A 70 -17.79 -6.33 -10.94
N LEU A 71 -18.31 -5.65 -11.97
CA LEU A 71 -17.76 -5.67 -13.32
C LEU A 71 -16.33 -5.14 -13.35
N ALA A 72 -16.06 -3.97 -12.80
CA ALA A 72 -14.73 -3.37 -12.74
C ALA A 72 -13.72 -4.28 -11.99
N ARG A 73 -14.15 -4.91 -10.90
CA ARG A 73 -13.31 -5.89 -10.18
C ARG A 73 -13.04 -7.13 -11.03
N ALA A 74 -14.03 -7.63 -11.77
CA ALA A 74 -13.87 -8.79 -12.65
C ALA A 74 -12.88 -8.50 -13.80
N VAL A 75 -12.99 -7.32 -14.42
CA VAL A 75 -12.03 -6.85 -15.44
C VAL A 75 -10.62 -6.72 -14.87
N CYS A 76 -10.51 -6.21 -13.63
CA CYS A 76 -9.21 -6.04 -13.00
C CYS A 76 -8.58 -7.38 -12.60
N ALA A 77 -9.37 -8.42 -12.31
CA ALA A 77 -8.92 -9.69 -11.75
C ALA A 77 -7.74 -10.39 -12.49
N PRO A 78 -7.71 -10.48 -13.83
CA PRO A 78 -6.61 -11.09 -14.57
C PRO A 78 -5.39 -10.18 -14.77
N CYS A 79 -5.45 -8.91 -14.37
CA CYS A 79 -4.38 -7.94 -14.63
C CYS A 79 -3.10 -8.30 -13.84
N PRO A 80 -1.92 -8.37 -14.49
CA PRO A 80 -0.66 -8.68 -13.79
C PRO A 80 -0.16 -7.53 -12.90
N LEU A 81 -0.67 -6.31 -13.12
CA LEU A 81 -0.25 -5.10 -12.38
C LEU A 81 -1.10 -4.81 -11.15
N ARG A 82 -2.01 -5.72 -10.74
CA ARG A 82 -2.97 -5.45 -9.65
C ARG A 82 -2.33 -4.94 -8.37
N THR A 83 -1.28 -5.60 -7.90
CA THR A 83 -0.59 -5.23 -6.65
C THR A 83 0.03 -3.84 -6.75
N ALA A 84 0.79 -3.58 -7.82
CA ALA A 84 1.42 -2.27 -8.04
C ALA A 84 0.39 -1.15 -8.24
N CYS A 85 -0.71 -1.43 -8.97
CA CYS A 85 -1.81 -0.50 -9.18
C CYS A 85 -2.51 -0.15 -7.85
N PHE A 86 -2.79 -1.15 -7.02
CA PHE A 86 -3.37 -0.96 -5.69
C PHE A 86 -2.46 -0.12 -4.78
N GLU A 87 -1.17 -0.47 -4.71
CA GLU A 87 -0.21 0.26 -3.89
C GLU A 87 -0.06 1.72 -4.35
N GLY A 88 -0.01 1.95 -5.66
CA GLY A 88 0.04 3.29 -6.24
C GLY A 88 -1.21 4.11 -5.90
N ALA A 89 -2.41 3.52 -6.02
CA ALA A 89 -3.65 4.20 -5.64
C ALA A 89 -3.69 4.54 -4.15
N ARG A 90 -3.24 3.61 -3.29
CA ARG A 90 -3.13 3.83 -1.84
C ARG A 90 -2.14 4.95 -1.50
N GLN A 91 -1.00 5.01 -2.17
CA GLN A 91 0.01 6.04 -1.94
C GLN A 91 -0.48 7.44 -2.36
N ARG A 92 -1.22 7.53 -3.47
CA ARG A 92 -1.82 8.79 -3.93
C ARG A 92 -3.05 9.20 -3.14
N GLY A 93 -3.63 8.29 -2.36
CA GLY A 93 -4.88 8.55 -1.63
C GLY A 93 -6.05 8.73 -2.58
N GLU A 94 -6.15 7.88 -3.62
CA GLU A 94 -7.22 7.98 -4.63
C GLU A 94 -8.61 8.05 -3.95
N PRO A 95 -9.41 9.09 -4.24
CA PRO A 95 -10.62 9.37 -3.48
C PRO A 95 -11.71 8.34 -3.71
N CYS A 96 -11.77 7.72 -4.89
CA CYS A 96 -12.81 6.76 -5.26
C CYS A 96 -12.38 5.78 -6.35
N GLY A 97 -13.22 4.78 -6.62
CA GLY A 97 -13.12 3.87 -7.75
C GLY A 97 -12.42 2.54 -7.45
N VAL A 98 -12.36 1.66 -8.45
CA VAL A 98 -11.76 0.33 -8.35
C VAL A 98 -10.31 0.36 -8.84
N TRP A 99 -9.37 0.07 -7.93
CA TRP A 99 -7.93 0.06 -8.17
C TRP A 99 -7.32 -1.26 -7.72
N GLY A 100 -6.59 -1.94 -8.61
CA GLY A 100 -5.99 -3.25 -8.32
C GLY A 100 -6.99 -4.36 -7.91
N GLY A 101 -8.28 -4.16 -8.17
CA GLY A 101 -9.37 -5.06 -7.78
C GLY A 101 -10.03 -4.72 -6.44
N GLU A 102 -9.67 -3.58 -5.83
CA GLU A 102 -10.27 -3.07 -4.59
C GLU A 102 -10.98 -1.75 -4.82
N GLN A 103 -12.15 -1.58 -4.20
CA GLN A 103 -12.92 -0.34 -4.28
C GLN A 103 -12.46 0.63 -3.19
N PHE A 104 -12.20 1.88 -3.59
CA PHE A 104 -11.89 2.99 -2.72
C PHE A 104 -13.10 3.89 -2.53
N ASP A 105 -13.24 4.42 -1.32
CA ASP A 105 -14.12 5.52 -0.96
C ASP A 105 -13.40 6.39 0.07
N ASN A 106 -13.33 7.70 -0.20
CA ASN A 106 -12.58 8.68 0.59
C ASN A 106 -11.13 8.25 0.91
N GLY A 107 -10.42 7.70 -0.07
CA GLY A 107 -9.03 7.23 0.10
C GLY A 107 -8.88 5.92 0.89
N ARG A 108 -9.98 5.25 1.23
CA ARG A 108 -9.98 4.02 2.03
C ARG A 108 -10.60 2.86 1.25
N VAL A 109 -10.05 1.68 1.41
CA VAL A 109 -10.62 0.47 0.82
C VAL A 109 -11.92 0.12 1.53
N ILE A 110 -13.00 0.00 0.76
CA ILE A 110 -14.29 -0.48 1.24
C ILE A 110 -14.56 -1.90 0.74
N ARG A 111 -15.11 -2.71 1.64
CA ARG A 111 -15.58 -4.06 1.32
C ARG A 111 -17.09 -4.05 1.23
N LYS A 112 -17.63 -4.83 0.30
CA LYS A 112 -19.06 -5.11 0.26
C LYS A 112 -19.47 -5.59 1.65
N ALA A 113 -20.35 -4.84 2.32
CA ALA A 113 -20.92 -5.29 3.57
C ALA A 113 -21.57 -6.65 3.27
N GLY A 114 -21.02 -7.72 3.86
CA GLY A 114 -21.61 -9.04 3.72
C GLY A 114 -23.09 -8.93 4.07
N ARG A 115 -23.98 -9.55 3.28
CA ARG A 115 -25.42 -9.58 3.59
C ARG A 115 -25.56 -10.08 5.02
N ARG A 116 -25.74 -9.17 5.99
CA ARG A 116 -26.10 -9.54 7.35
C ARG A 116 -27.42 -10.29 7.16
N ARG A 117 -27.41 -11.62 7.30
CA ARG A 117 -28.65 -12.37 7.51
C ARG A 117 -29.28 -11.66 8.69
N ARG A 118 -30.32 -10.86 8.45
CA ARG A 118 -31.19 -10.38 9.51
C ARG A 118 -31.68 -11.68 10.15
N ARG A 119 -31.11 -12.07 11.31
CA ARG A 119 -31.77 -13.04 12.18
C ARG A 119 -33.09 -12.34 12.49
N ARG A 120 -34.16 -12.76 11.82
CA ARG A 120 -35.51 -12.44 12.29
C ARG A 120 -35.51 -12.96 13.73
N LEU A 121 -35.52 -12.06 14.70
CA LEU A 121 -36.03 -12.40 16.02
C LEU A 121 -37.49 -12.72 15.76
N ALA A 122 -37.79 -14.00 15.63
CA ALA A 122 -39.13 -14.52 15.51
C ALA A 122 -39.53 -15.05 16.89
N ALA A 123 -40.69 -14.57 17.33
CA ALA A 123 -41.46 -14.90 18.54
C ALA A 123 -40.86 -14.46 19.88
#